data_AF-A0A947WH79-F1
#
_entry.id   AF-A0A947WH79-F1
#
_cell.length_a   1.000
_cell.length_b   1.000
_cell.length_c   1.000
_cell.angle_alpha   90.00
_cell.angle_beta   90.00
_cell.angle_gamma   90.00
#
_symmetry.space_group_name_H-M   'P 1'
#
loop_
_entity.id
_entity.type
_entity.pdbx_description
1 polymer ?
#
loop_
_entity_poly.entity_id
_entity_poly.type
_entity_poly.pdbx_seq_one_letter_code
_entity_poly.pdbx_strand_id
1 'polypeptide(L)'
;MSQNIANPSPEKVVARTLECLRRLMETGLTYEDLQSPIDDPQMRARLVNFWRSGGYEPTTDEKMARSIGITMFGVQEAIQHFGVKPTKSQLAMLSVIPFSEQKLREVKDTHILVAVLPLYILDIKGKVDCSLFWSKEDAWYHSEKFAKDKGQAGWHLVRKTIVPNSTSKNWNEQQALLTDNEETPIARIMVYTIIGHYLNTGERLFENIYARCSNLDSDGSRVNVGSFDSGGLTVYSFRDDDRFDNIGVSSSRKFN
;
A
#
# COMPACT_ATOMS: atom_id res chain seq x y z
N MET A 1 -10.84 -13.18 -12.09
CA MET A 1 -12.21 -13.62 -12.47
C MET A 1 -13.20 -12.56 -12.01
N SER A 2 -13.93 -11.90 -12.91
CA SER A 2 -15.01 -10.99 -12.53
C SER A 2 -16.12 -11.79 -11.87
N GLN A 3 -16.38 -11.58 -10.58
CA GLN A 3 -17.57 -12.11 -9.95
C GLN A 3 -18.78 -11.57 -10.71
N ASN A 4 -19.48 -12.44 -11.41
CA ASN A 4 -20.75 -12.15 -12.05
C ASN A 4 -21.78 -12.04 -10.91
N ILE A 5 -21.87 -10.85 -10.30
CA ILE A 5 -22.90 -10.56 -9.31
C ILE A 5 -24.22 -10.66 -10.06
N ALA A 6 -24.98 -11.73 -9.83
CA ALA A 6 -26.33 -11.84 -10.35
C ALA A 6 -27.09 -10.57 -9.93
N ASN A 7 -27.55 -9.80 -10.92
CA ASN A 7 -28.24 -8.55 -10.64
C ASN A 7 -29.42 -8.84 -9.70
N PRO A 8 -29.50 -8.18 -8.53
CA PRO A 8 -30.59 -8.39 -7.60
C PRO A 8 -31.94 -8.14 -8.29
N SER A 9 -32.99 -8.86 -7.86
CA SER A 9 -34.33 -8.68 -8.44
C SER A 9 -34.76 -7.21 -8.35
N PRO A 10 -35.52 -6.70 -9.34
CA PRO A 10 -35.95 -5.29 -9.36
C PRO A 10 -36.60 -4.83 -8.04
N GLU A 11 -37.42 -5.68 -7.43
CA GLU A 11 -38.06 -5.42 -6.13
C GLU A 11 -37.05 -5.23 -4.99
N LYS A 12 -35.99 -6.05 -4.94
CA LYS A 12 -34.93 -5.93 -3.93
C LYS A 12 -34.10 -4.67 -4.15
N VAL A 13 -33.88 -4.28 -5.40
CA VAL A 13 -33.20 -3.02 -5.74
C VAL A 13 -34.02 -1.84 -5.25
N VAL A 14 -35.29 -1.77 -5.64
CA VAL A 14 -36.20 -0.67 -5.25
C VAL A 14 -36.28 -0.54 -3.73
N ALA A 15 -36.51 -1.65 -3.01
CA ALA A 15 -36.60 -1.62 -1.55
C ALA A 15 -35.31 -1.10 -0.89
N ARG A 16 -34.14 -1.56 -1.33
CA ARG A 16 -32.84 -1.11 -0.78
C ARG A 16 -32.54 0.34 -1.12
N THR A 17 -32.85 0.76 -2.35
CA THR A 17 -32.66 2.15 -2.79
C THR A 17 -33.54 3.10 -2.00
N LEU A 18 -34.81 2.76 -1.79
CA LEU A 18 -35.73 3.57 -0.98
C LEU A 18 -35.25 3.68 0.48
N GLU A 19 -34.81 2.59 1.09
CA GLU A 19 -34.28 2.63 2.46
C GLU A 19 -33.00 3.46 2.56
N CYS A 20 -32.11 3.36 1.56
CA CYS A 20 -30.90 4.18 1.50
C CYS A 20 -31.24 5.68 1.37
N LEU A 21 -32.13 6.04 0.44
CA LEU A 21 -32.60 7.40 0.25
C LEU A 21 -33.24 7.96 1.53
N ARG A 22 -34.13 7.19 2.15
CA ARG A 22 -34.79 7.56 3.42
C ARG A 22 -33.75 7.92 4.49
N ARG A 23 -32.73 7.08 4.69
CA ARG A 23 -31.66 7.34 5.68
C ARG A 23 -30.80 8.56 5.32
N LEU A 24 -30.51 8.77 4.04
CA LEU A 24 -29.77 9.96 3.60
C LEU A 24 -30.59 11.24 3.84
N MET A 25 -31.89 11.19 3.59
CA MET A 25 -32.78 12.31 3.86
C MET A 25 -32.91 12.63 5.36
N GLU A 26 -32.93 11.61 6.22
CA GLU A 26 -32.86 11.80 7.68
C GLU A 26 -31.58 12.49 8.14
N THR A 27 -30.49 12.35 7.37
CA THR A 27 -29.22 13.04 7.62
C THR A 27 -29.12 14.42 6.96
N GLY A 28 -30.19 14.89 6.30
CA GLY A 28 -30.28 16.21 5.71
C GLY A 28 -30.11 16.29 4.19
N LEU A 29 -30.03 15.15 3.48
CA LEU A 29 -30.02 15.14 2.01
C LEU A 29 -31.41 15.51 1.47
N THR A 30 -31.50 16.48 0.58
CA THR A 30 -32.76 16.90 -0.05
C THR A 30 -33.02 16.22 -1.39
N TYR A 31 -34.23 16.35 -1.92
CA TYR A 31 -34.53 15.89 -3.29
C TYR A 31 -33.77 16.70 -4.33
N GLU A 32 -33.56 17.99 -4.08
CA GLU A 32 -32.78 18.89 -4.92
C GLU A 32 -31.29 18.45 -4.98
N ASP A 33 -30.73 18.00 -3.85
CA ASP A 33 -29.36 17.47 -3.81
C ASP A 33 -29.20 16.22 -4.70
N LEU A 34 -30.25 15.39 -4.79
CA LEU A 34 -30.27 14.18 -5.62
C LEU A 34 -30.36 14.47 -7.13
N GLN A 35 -30.86 15.65 -7.50
CA GLN A 35 -30.97 16.06 -8.89
C GLN A 35 -29.58 16.34 -9.50
N SER A 36 -28.67 16.93 -8.72
CA SER A 36 -27.32 17.28 -9.17
C SER A 36 -26.52 16.11 -9.78
N PRO A 37 -26.40 14.92 -9.16
CA PRO A 37 -25.77 13.77 -9.80
C PRO A 37 -26.61 13.19 -10.96
N ILE A 38 -27.92 13.39 -11.04
CA ILE A 38 -28.69 12.94 -12.21
C ILE A 38 -28.28 13.74 -13.44
N ASP A 39 -28.16 15.05 -13.29
CA ASP A 39 -27.91 15.97 -14.40
C ASP A 39 -26.43 16.13 -14.76
N ASP A 40 -25.51 15.99 -13.78
CA ASP A 40 -24.07 16.17 -13.97
C ASP A 40 -23.30 14.83 -13.87
N PRO A 41 -22.81 14.28 -15.00
CA PRO A 41 -21.97 13.08 -15.02
C PRO A 41 -20.66 13.22 -14.21
N GLN A 42 -20.07 14.42 -14.15
CA GLN A 42 -18.86 14.65 -13.37
C GLN A 42 -19.17 14.57 -11.88
N MET A 43 -20.30 15.14 -11.44
CA MET A 43 -20.78 14.99 -10.07
C MET A 43 -21.01 13.52 -9.71
N ARG A 44 -21.59 12.70 -10.60
CA ARG A 44 -21.72 11.25 -10.36
C ARG A 44 -20.37 10.60 -10.15
N ALA A 45 -19.39 10.89 -11.02
CA ALA A 45 -18.07 10.31 -10.92
C ALA A 45 -17.40 10.69 -9.59
N ARG A 46 -17.52 11.96 -9.15
CA ARG A 46 -17.03 12.41 -7.84
C ARG A 46 -17.70 11.68 -6.69
N LEU A 47 -19.02 11.54 -6.73
CA LEU A 47 -19.79 10.90 -5.66
C LEU A 47 -19.46 9.40 -5.55
N VAL A 48 -19.35 8.71 -6.68
CA VAL A 48 -18.89 7.31 -6.72
C VAL A 48 -17.48 7.18 -6.15
N ASN A 49 -16.57 8.09 -6.50
CA ASN A 49 -15.20 8.08 -5.97
C ASN A 49 -15.17 8.33 -4.46
N PHE A 50 -15.98 9.28 -3.96
CA PHE A 50 -16.13 9.56 -2.54
C PHE A 50 -16.63 8.34 -1.76
N TRP A 51 -17.66 7.65 -2.26
CA TRP A 51 -18.14 6.43 -1.61
C TRP A 51 -17.11 5.30 -1.65
N ARG A 52 -16.41 5.13 -2.77
CA ARG A 52 -15.34 4.13 -2.91
C ARG A 52 -14.13 4.42 -2.04
N SER A 53 -13.84 5.69 -1.75
CA SER A 53 -12.81 6.09 -0.77
C SER A 53 -13.30 6.05 0.67
N GLY A 54 -14.50 5.53 0.95
CA GLY A 54 -15.06 5.49 2.30
C GLY A 54 -15.34 6.88 2.88
N GLY A 55 -15.54 7.88 2.02
CA GLY A 55 -15.72 9.28 2.39
C GLY A 55 -14.42 10.00 2.75
N TYR A 56 -13.26 9.42 2.41
CA TYR A 56 -11.97 10.07 2.63
C TYR A 56 -11.68 11.11 1.55
N GLU A 57 -11.23 12.28 2.00
CA GLU A 57 -10.69 13.34 1.15
C GLU A 57 -9.18 13.52 1.37
N PRO A 58 -8.38 13.56 0.30
CA PRO A 58 -6.94 13.82 0.39
C PRO A 58 -6.63 15.15 1.09
N THR A 59 -5.60 15.13 1.95
CA THR A 59 -5.12 16.34 2.63
C THR A 59 -4.46 17.33 1.68
N THR A 60 -4.20 18.55 2.15
CA THR A 60 -3.44 19.55 1.38
C THR A 60 -2.06 19.02 0.99
N ASP A 61 -1.39 18.32 1.91
CA ASP A 61 -0.07 17.72 1.66
C ASP A 61 -0.16 16.61 0.60
N GLU A 62 -1.17 15.74 0.66
CA GLU A 62 -1.36 14.69 -0.36
C GLU A 62 -1.63 15.31 -1.75
N LYS A 63 -2.42 16.38 -1.82
CA LYS A 63 -2.68 17.10 -3.08
C LYS A 63 -1.40 17.74 -3.61
N MET A 64 -0.57 18.32 -2.74
CA MET A 64 0.74 18.88 -3.08
C MET A 64 1.70 17.79 -3.58
N ALA A 65 1.81 16.65 -2.88
CA ALA A 65 2.65 15.55 -3.32
C ALA A 65 2.24 15.06 -4.71
N ARG A 66 0.93 14.88 -4.97
CA ARG A 66 0.43 14.51 -6.30
C ARG A 66 0.78 15.54 -7.37
N SER A 67 0.74 16.85 -7.06
CA SER A 67 1.08 17.90 -8.03
C SER A 67 2.58 17.96 -8.38
N ILE A 68 3.46 17.49 -7.50
CA ILE A 68 4.89 17.27 -7.82
C ILE A 68 5.07 16.17 -8.87
N GLY A 69 4.11 15.24 -8.96
CA GLY A 69 4.20 14.05 -9.81
C GLY A 69 4.97 12.90 -9.17
N ILE A 70 5.14 12.89 -7.84
CA ILE A 70 5.69 11.71 -7.16
C ILE A 70 4.69 10.55 -7.24
N THR A 71 5.19 9.34 -7.48
CA THR A 71 4.37 8.13 -7.36
C THR A 71 3.91 7.99 -5.91
N MET A 72 2.60 7.90 -5.69
CA MET A 72 2.03 7.84 -4.35
C MET A 72 1.01 6.72 -4.22
N PHE A 73 1.04 6.05 -3.07
CA PHE A 73 -0.02 5.16 -2.59
C PHE A 73 -0.51 5.72 -1.25
N GLY A 74 -1.54 6.57 -1.29
CA GLY A 74 -2.05 7.30 -0.15
C GLY A 74 -3.17 6.56 0.60
N VAL A 75 -3.80 7.26 1.54
CA VAL A 75 -4.91 6.70 2.33
C VAL A 75 -6.08 6.30 1.44
N GLN A 76 -6.38 7.10 0.42
CA GLN A 76 -7.43 6.82 -0.54
C GLN A 76 -7.20 5.48 -1.25
N GLU A 77 -6.01 5.26 -1.81
CA GLU A 77 -5.64 4.03 -2.49
C GLU A 77 -5.66 2.83 -1.54
N ALA A 78 -5.20 3.00 -0.30
CA ALA A 78 -5.28 1.97 0.72
C ALA A 78 -6.73 1.53 0.99
N ILE A 79 -7.66 2.49 1.15
CA ILE A 79 -9.09 2.18 1.34
C ILE A 79 -9.64 1.43 0.14
N GLN A 80 -9.34 1.90 -1.08
CA GLN A 80 -9.85 1.32 -2.31
C GLN A 80 -9.33 -0.09 -2.56
N HIS A 81 -8.03 -0.33 -2.38
CA HIS A 81 -7.37 -1.57 -2.77
C HIS A 81 -7.28 -2.61 -1.64
N PHE A 82 -7.18 -2.17 -0.38
CA PHE A 82 -7.12 -3.08 0.77
C PHE A 82 -8.43 -3.11 1.58
N GLY A 83 -9.42 -2.29 1.24
CA GLY A 83 -10.69 -2.25 1.98
C GLY A 83 -10.50 -1.89 3.46
N VAL A 84 -9.45 -1.12 3.78
CA VAL A 84 -9.19 -0.66 5.14
C VAL A 84 -10.17 0.44 5.54
N LYS A 85 -10.43 0.55 6.84
CA LYS A 85 -11.26 1.60 7.43
C LYS A 85 -10.43 2.34 8.46
N PRO A 86 -9.69 3.40 8.06
CA PRO A 86 -8.83 4.12 8.97
C PRO A 86 -9.61 4.72 10.14
N THR A 87 -9.07 4.65 11.34
CA THR A 87 -9.63 5.36 12.50
C THR A 87 -9.29 6.85 12.43
N LYS A 88 -10.03 7.69 13.17
CA LYS A 88 -9.72 9.12 13.28
C LYS A 88 -8.27 9.38 13.73
N SER A 89 -7.74 8.56 14.63
CA SER A 89 -6.36 8.66 15.10
C SER A 89 -5.35 8.29 14.00
N GLN A 90 -5.64 7.27 13.18
CA GLN A 90 -4.79 6.91 12.04
C GLN A 90 -4.79 8.01 10.97
N LEU A 91 -5.94 8.59 10.68
CA LEU A 91 -6.05 9.73 9.78
C LEU A 91 -5.30 10.96 10.31
N ALA A 92 -5.33 11.21 11.61
CA ALA A 92 -4.56 12.29 12.23
C ALA A 92 -3.05 12.06 12.08
N MET A 93 -2.56 10.83 12.28
CA MET A 93 -1.14 10.48 12.07
C MET A 93 -0.68 10.65 10.62
N LEU A 94 -1.58 10.46 9.66
CA LEU A 94 -1.31 10.59 8.23
C LEU A 94 -1.69 11.97 7.67
N SER A 95 -2.13 12.90 8.52
CA SER A 95 -2.64 14.19 8.07
C SER A 95 -1.57 15.09 7.46
N VAL A 96 -0.30 14.89 7.87
CA VAL A 96 0.87 15.66 7.45
C VAL A 96 1.90 14.71 6.85
N ILE A 97 2.45 15.05 5.69
CA ILE A 97 3.56 14.30 5.08
C ILE A 97 4.88 14.79 5.70
N PRO A 98 5.67 13.94 6.37
CA PRO A 98 6.88 14.33 7.10
C PRO A 98 8.11 14.54 6.19
N PHE A 99 7.89 14.88 4.92
CA PHE A 99 8.95 15.11 3.93
C PHE A 99 8.72 16.46 3.25
N SER A 100 9.78 17.27 3.14
CA SER A 100 9.68 18.57 2.48
C SER A 100 9.37 18.42 0.99
N GLU A 101 8.74 19.44 0.41
CA GLU A 101 8.47 19.51 -1.03
C GLU A 101 9.76 19.29 -1.85
N GLN A 102 10.87 19.91 -1.43
CA GLN A 102 12.17 19.73 -2.07
C GLN A 102 12.60 18.25 -2.05
N LYS A 103 12.48 17.57 -0.90
CA LYS A 103 12.83 16.15 -0.79
C LYS A 103 11.98 15.30 -1.71
N LEU A 104 10.67 15.57 -1.78
CA LEU A 104 9.76 14.85 -2.69
C LEU A 104 10.15 15.06 -4.15
N ARG A 105 10.53 16.29 -4.56
CA ARG A 105 11.02 16.59 -5.91
C ARG A 105 12.32 15.86 -6.24
N GLU A 106 13.26 15.80 -5.29
CA GLU A 106 14.56 15.12 -5.46
C GLU A 106 14.40 13.63 -5.77
N VAL A 107 13.39 12.98 -5.19
CA VAL A 107 13.24 11.52 -5.24
C VAL A 107 12.08 11.01 -6.08
N LYS A 108 11.31 11.90 -6.71
CA LYS A 108 10.02 11.57 -7.34
C LYS A 108 10.06 10.41 -8.34
N ASP A 109 11.18 10.25 -9.05
CA ASP A 109 11.35 9.22 -10.08
C ASP A 109 11.85 7.90 -9.50
N THR A 110 12.47 7.93 -8.32
CA THR A 110 13.15 6.77 -7.71
C THR A 110 12.42 6.18 -6.52
N HIS A 111 11.49 6.91 -5.91
CA HIS A 111 10.77 6.50 -4.71
C HIS A 111 9.26 6.57 -4.89
N ILE A 112 8.56 5.88 -3.99
CA ILE A 112 7.11 5.91 -3.83
C ILE A 112 6.83 6.48 -2.44
N LEU A 113 5.95 7.48 -2.38
CA LEU A 113 5.41 7.95 -1.12
C LEU A 113 4.21 7.08 -0.72
N VAL A 114 4.25 6.46 0.45
CA VAL A 114 3.27 5.45 0.87
C VAL A 114 2.70 5.82 2.24
N ALA A 115 1.37 5.93 2.32
CA ALA A 115 0.63 6.01 3.59
C ALA A 115 0.39 4.58 4.10
N VAL A 116 1.26 4.09 4.97
CA VAL A 116 1.12 2.75 5.54
C VAL A 116 0.10 2.81 6.67
N LEU A 117 -0.96 2.01 6.57
CA LEU A 117 -1.93 1.80 7.65
C LEU A 117 -1.64 0.47 8.37
N PRO A 118 -2.09 0.31 9.64
CA PRO A 118 -1.81 -0.89 10.43
C PRO A 118 -2.43 -2.18 9.86
N LEU A 119 -1.69 -2.85 8.97
CA LEU A 119 -2.00 -4.16 8.40
C LEU A 119 -0.75 -5.03 8.46
N TYR A 120 -0.88 -6.23 9.01
CA TYR A 120 0.19 -7.23 8.92
C TYR A 120 0.16 -7.93 7.56
N ILE A 121 1.22 -8.68 7.22
CA ILE A 121 1.39 -9.28 5.89
C ILE A 121 0.21 -10.20 5.53
N LEU A 122 -0.29 -10.97 6.51
CA LEU A 122 -1.40 -11.90 6.26
C LEU A 122 -2.75 -11.17 6.12
N ASP A 123 -2.94 -10.03 6.77
CA ASP A 123 -4.13 -9.18 6.54
C ASP A 123 -4.17 -8.71 5.08
N ILE A 124 -3.03 -8.22 4.56
CA ILE A 124 -2.93 -7.77 3.17
C ILE A 124 -3.29 -8.92 2.23
N LYS A 125 -2.68 -10.09 2.47
CA LYS A 125 -2.95 -11.31 1.68
C LYS A 125 -4.40 -11.75 1.71
N GLY A 126 -5.08 -11.65 2.85
CA GLY A 126 -6.51 -11.95 2.98
C GLY A 126 -7.44 -10.90 2.37
N LYS A 127 -6.91 -9.74 1.97
CA LYS A 127 -7.67 -8.61 1.40
C LYS A 127 -7.54 -8.47 -0.10
N VAL A 128 -6.62 -9.20 -0.72
CA VAL A 128 -6.31 -9.10 -2.16
C VAL A 128 -6.43 -10.47 -2.82
N ASP A 129 -6.35 -10.51 -4.15
CA ASP A 129 -6.34 -11.77 -4.89
C ASP A 129 -5.13 -12.62 -4.45
N CYS A 130 -5.38 -13.87 -4.05
CA CYS A 130 -4.34 -14.78 -3.57
C CYS A 130 -3.29 -15.13 -4.64
N SER A 131 -3.59 -14.90 -5.93
CA SER A 131 -2.62 -15.00 -7.02
C SER A 131 -1.46 -14.01 -6.87
N LEU A 132 -1.65 -12.90 -6.14
CA LEU A 132 -0.61 -11.88 -5.95
C LEU A 132 0.52 -12.29 -5.00
N PHE A 133 0.40 -13.42 -4.28
CA PHE A 133 1.44 -13.94 -3.41
C PHE A 133 1.87 -15.33 -3.89
N TRP A 134 3.17 -15.61 -3.96
CA TRP A 134 3.67 -16.93 -4.34
C TRP A 134 3.12 -18.01 -3.39
N SER A 135 3.37 -17.85 -2.09
CA SER A 135 2.90 -18.76 -1.06
C SER A 135 1.42 -18.54 -0.78
N LYS A 136 0.58 -19.56 -1.02
CA LYS A 136 -0.89 -19.52 -0.85
C LYS A 136 -1.31 -19.81 0.59
N GLU A 137 -1.85 -20.97 0.93
CA GLU A 137 -2.42 -21.20 2.27
C GLU A 137 -1.40 -21.60 3.34
N ASP A 138 -0.23 -22.12 2.96
CA ASP A 138 0.78 -22.65 3.87
C ASP A 138 2.09 -21.85 3.85
N ALA A 139 2.00 -20.51 3.91
CA ALA A 139 3.22 -19.72 3.88
C ALA A 139 4.03 -19.91 5.18
N TRP A 140 5.32 -20.21 5.07
CA TRP A 140 6.23 -20.48 6.19
C TRP A 140 6.19 -19.40 7.28
N TYR A 141 5.98 -18.15 6.89
CA TYR A 141 5.92 -17.01 7.79
C TYR A 141 4.58 -16.87 8.55
N HIS A 142 3.65 -17.83 8.44
CA HIS A 142 2.38 -17.81 9.19
C HIS A 142 2.57 -17.87 10.71
N SER A 143 3.65 -18.47 11.21
CA SER A 143 4.01 -18.49 12.63
C SER A 143 4.86 -17.28 13.05
N GLU A 144 5.45 -16.56 12.10
CA GLU A 144 6.49 -15.57 12.36
C GLU A 144 5.95 -14.26 12.95
N LYS A 145 6.70 -13.69 13.89
CA LYS A 145 6.31 -12.43 14.57
C LYS A 145 6.25 -11.27 13.59
N PHE A 146 7.23 -11.16 12.67
CA PHE A 146 7.29 -10.06 11.71
C PHE A 146 6.06 -10.03 10.78
N ALA A 147 5.48 -11.20 10.47
CA ALA A 147 4.34 -11.32 9.58
C ALA A 147 3.01 -10.97 10.24
N LYS A 148 2.97 -10.87 11.59
CA LYS A 148 1.78 -10.57 12.41
C LYS A 148 1.82 -9.17 13.02
N ASP A 149 2.93 -8.45 12.91
CA ASP A 149 3.04 -7.09 13.42
C ASP A 149 2.27 -6.10 12.52
N LYS A 150 1.23 -5.47 13.06
CA LYS A 150 0.46 -4.42 12.39
C LYS A 150 1.23 -3.10 12.33
N GLY A 151 2.06 -2.84 13.33
CA GLY A 151 2.70 -1.55 13.57
C GLY A 151 1.73 -0.37 13.61
N GLN A 152 2.25 0.80 13.27
CA GLN A 152 1.53 2.07 13.37
C GLN A 152 1.31 2.68 11.99
N ALA A 153 0.36 3.61 11.92
CA ALA A 153 0.15 4.37 10.69
C ALA A 153 1.31 5.36 10.51
N GLY A 154 1.78 5.52 9.28
CA GLY A 154 2.86 6.45 9.00
C GLY A 154 3.16 6.59 7.52
N TRP A 155 3.80 7.71 7.17
CA TRP A 155 4.30 7.97 5.83
C TRP A 155 5.69 7.36 5.67
N HIS A 156 5.90 6.67 4.55
CA HIS A 156 7.19 6.11 4.18
C HIS A 156 7.53 6.51 2.75
N LEU A 157 8.80 6.79 2.50
CA LEU A 157 9.32 7.12 1.18
C LEU A 157 10.25 5.99 0.75
N VAL A 158 9.70 5.00 0.03
CA VAL A 158 10.35 3.72 -0.26
C VAL A 158 10.92 3.72 -1.67
N ARG A 159 12.16 3.25 -1.85
CA ARG A 159 12.79 3.18 -3.17
C ARG A 159 12.11 2.10 -4.04
N LYS A 160 11.91 2.40 -5.33
CA LYS A 160 11.31 1.48 -6.33
C LYS A 160 12.21 0.29 -6.69
N THR A 161 13.51 0.44 -6.45
CA THR A 161 14.55 -0.55 -6.73
C THR A 161 15.38 -0.80 -5.47
N ILE A 162 16.18 -1.86 -5.48
CA ILE A 162 17.22 -2.05 -4.46
C ILE A 162 18.24 -0.91 -4.52
N VAL A 163 19.03 -0.76 -3.45
CA VAL A 163 20.17 0.15 -3.44
C VAL A 163 21.17 -0.29 -4.54
N PRO A 164 21.64 0.63 -5.40
CA PRO A 164 22.60 0.30 -6.44
C PRO A 164 23.86 -0.39 -5.88
N ASN A 165 24.39 -1.36 -6.63
CA ASN A 165 25.59 -2.13 -6.27
C ASN A 165 25.49 -2.94 -4.95
N SER A 166 24.28 -3.15 -4.43
CA SER A 166 24.04 -3.92 -3.19
C SER A 166 23.94 -5.43 -3.38
N THR A 167 23.94 -5.92 -4.61
CA THR A 167 23.98 -7.37 -4.89
C THR A 167 25.35 -7.97 -4.66
N SER A 168 25.40 -9.29 -4.50
CA SER A 168 26.63 -10.04 -4.25
C SER A 168 27.40 -9.56 -3.00
N LYS A 169 26.67 -9.04 -2.01
CA LYS A 169 27.19 -8.48 -0.76
C LYS A 169 26.48 -9.10 0.44
N ASN A 170 27.22 -9.25 1.53
CA ASN A 170 26.63 -9.63 2.80
C ASN A 170 25.85 -8.44 3.41
N TRP A 171 25.15 -8.67 4.52
CA TRP A 171 24.33 -7.64 5.18
C TRP A 171 25.13 -6.39 5.55
N ASN A 172 26.30 -6.53 6.17
CA ASN A 172 27.10 -5.40 6.61
C ASN A 172 27.62 -4.56 5.44
N GLU A 173 28.08 -5.20 4.37
CA GLU A 173 28.50 -4.55 3.13
C GLU A 173 27.33 -3.84 2.44
N GLN A 174 26.12 -4.40 2.50
CA GLN A 174 24.91 -3.75 2.00
C GLN A 174 24.51 -2.53 2.84
N GLN A 175 24.55 -2.63 4.17
CA GLN A 175 24.24 -1.50 5.06
C GLN A 175 25.21 -0.33 4.84
N ALA A 176 26.49 -0.62 4.54
CA ALA A 176 27.49 0.40 4.24
C ALA A 176 27.22 1.20 2.95
N LEU A 177 26.27 0.76 2.10
CA LEU A 177 25.85 1.49 0.89
C LEU A 177 24.69 2.45 1.13
N LEU A 178 24.04 2.39 2.30
CA LEU A 178 22.98 3.32 2.65
C LEU A 178 23.59 4.67 3.01
N THR A 179 22.94 5.75 2.57
CA THR A 179 23.26 7.09 3.05
C THR A 179 22.73 7.33 4.46
N ASP A 180 23.25 8.32 5.18
CA ASP A 180 22.80 8.63 6.55
C ASP A 180 21.29 8.90 6.65
N ASN A 181 20.70 9.41 5.56
CA ASN A 181 19.27 9.72 5.43
C ASN A 181 18.42 8.54 4.95
N GLU A 182 19.00 7.34 4.86
CA GLU A 182 18.32 6.12 4.45
C GLU A 182 18.31 5.09 5.59
N GLU A 183 17.30 4.24 5.57
CA GLU A 183 17.16 3.07 6.44
C GLU A 183 16.66 1.88 5.63
N THR A 184 16.84 0.68 6.18
CA THR A 184 16.26 -0.54 5.57
C THR A 184 14.84 -0.75 6.12
N PRO A 185 13.79 -0.63 5.29
CA PRO A 185 12.42 -0.84 5.74
C PRO A 185 12.19 -2.28 6.23
N ILE A 186 11.17 -2.44 7.08
CA ILE A 186 10.68 -3.75 7.51
C ILE A 186 9.85 -4.42 6.40
N ALA A 187 9.76 -5.74 6.43
CA ALA A 187 9.11 -6.56 5.41
C ALA A 187 7.63 -6.18 5.20
N ARG A 188 6.93 -5.80 6.27
CA ARG A 188 5.54 -5.33 6.16
C ARG A 188 5.41 -4.10 5.28
N ILE A 189 6.29 -3.11 5.45
CA ILE A 189 6.28 -1.89 4.63
C ILE A 189 6.56 -2.25 3.17
N MET A 190 7.52 -3.14 2.92
CA MET A 190 7.84 -3.60 1.57
C MET A 190 6.66 -4.33 0.92
N VAL A 191 6.02 -5.29 1.61
CA VAL A 191 4.83 -5.99 1.09
C VAL A 191 3.68 -5.02 0.82
N TYR A 192 3.40 -4.12 1.77
CA TYR A 192 2.35 -3.10 1.63
C TYR A 192 2.59 -2.23 0.40
N THR A 193 3.83 -1.77 0.23
CA THR A 193 4.25 -0.92 -0.89
C THR A 193 4.15 -1.65 -2.22
N ILE A 194 4.71 -2.87 -2.32
CA ILE A 194 4.78 -3.61 -3.58
C ILE A 194 3.38 -4.01 -4.06
N ILE A 195 2.56 -4.59 -3.18
CA ILE A 195 1.19 -5.00 -3.54
C ILE A 195 0.31 -3.78 -3.81
N GLY A 196 0.41 -2.73 -2.97
CA GLY A 196 -0.35 -1.50 -3.16
C GLY A 196 -0.02 -0.82 -4.48
N HIS A 197 1.26 -0.66 -4.79
CA HIS A 197 1.73 -0.09 -6.05
C HIS A 197 1.21 -0.87 -7.26
N TYR A 198 1.31 -2.20 -7.23
CA TYR A 198 0.79 -3.04 -8.31
C TYR A 198 -0.72 -2.92 -8.49
N LEU A 199 -1.50 -2.91 -7.41
CA LEU A 199 -2.95 -2.75 -7.50
C LEU A 199 -3.35 -1.38 -8.06
N ASN A 200 -2.55 -0.35 -7.81
CA ASN A 200 -2.81 1.02 -8.26
C ASN A 200 -2.33 1.28 -9.70
N THR A 201 -1.26 0.60 -10.16
CA THR A 201 -0.57 0.94 -11.42
C THR A 201 -0.44 -0.22 -12.41
N GLY A 202 -0.57 -1.46 -11.96
CA GLY A 202 -0.24 -2.67 -12.73
C GLY A 202 1.25 -2.98 -12.82
N GLU A 203 2.14 -2.13 -12.29
CA GLU A 203 3.60 -2.31 -12.35
C GLU A 203 4.11 -3.22 -11.22
N ARG A 204 4.99 -4.16 -11.57
CA ARG A 204 5.64 -5.09 -10.64
C ARG A 204 6.99 -4.55 -10.20
N LEU A 205 7.10 -4.17 -8.93
CA LEU A 205 8.38 -3.82 -8.32
C LEU A 205 9.15 -5.09 -7.95
N PHE A 206 10.48 -5.06 -8.10
CA PHE A 206 11.38 -6.15 -7.71
C PHE A 206 11.05 -7.50 -8.39
N GLU A 207 10.68 -7.48 -9.68
CA GLU A 207 10.21 -8.68 -10.40
C GLU A 207 11.23 -9.84 -10.41
N ASN A 208 12.52 -9.53 -10.57
CA ASN A 208 13.58 -10.55 -10.70
C ASN A 208 14.62 -10.49 -9.57
N ILE A 209 14.30 -9.84 -8.45
CA ILE A 209 15.26 -9.60 -7.38
C ILE A 209 14.60 -9.60 -6.01
N TYR A 210 15.33 -10.04 -4.99
CA TYR A 210 14.93 -9.93 -3.60
C TYR A 210 15.46 -8.64 -2.98
N ALA A 211 14.58 -7.91 -2.31
CA ALA A 211 14.95 -6.76 -1.51
C ALA A 211 14.98 -7.15 -0.02
N ARG A 212 16.19 -7.18 0.54
CA ARG A 212 16.44 -7.51 1.95
C ARG A 212 15.85 -6.43 2.86
N CYS A 213 15.12 -6.87 3.87
CA CYS A 213 14.45 -6.03 4.86
C CYS A 213 15.18 -6.12 6.21
N SER A 214 14.84 -5.22 7.15
CA SER A 214 15.47 -5.20 8.48
C SER A 214 14.97 -6.28 9.45
N ASN A 215 13.80 -6.89 9.20
CA ASN A 215 13.29 -7.95 10.07
C ASN A 215 14.15 -9.22 10.03
N LEU A 216 14.16 -9.90 11.17
CA LEU A 216 14.65 -11.27 11.31
C LEU A 216 13.46 -12.23 11.43
N ASP A 217 13.60 -13.43 10.90
CA ASP A 217 12.76 -14.57 11.25
C ASP A 217 13.20 -15.19 12.59
N SER A 218 12.49 -16.24 13.02
CA SER A 218 12.77 -16.95 14.28
C SER A 218 14.13 -17.64 14.32
N ASP A 219 14.74 -17.93 13.17
CA ASP A 219 16.07 -18.54 13.04
C ASP A 219 17.19 -17.49 12.93
N GLY A 220 16.86 -16.20 12.99
CA GLY A 220 17.82 -15.10 12.90
C GLY A 220 18.28 -14.79 11.48
N SER A 221 17.56 -15.26 10.45
CA SER A 221 17.80 -14.91 9.06
C SER A 221 17.00 -13.66 8.66
N ARG A 222 17.53 -12.85 7.74
CA ARG A 222 16.85 -11.64 7.26
C ARG A 222 15.68 -12.00 6.39
N VAL A 223 14.58 -11.29 6.58
CA VAL A 223 13.42 -11.39 5.69
C VAL A 223 13.70 -10.61 4.40
N ASN A 224 13.35 -11.20 3.28
CA ASN A 224 13.51 -10.63 1.95
C ASN A 224 12.17 -10.67 1.22
N VAL A 225 11.86 -9.59 0.49
CA VAL A 225 10.60 -9.44 -0.23
C VAL A 225 10.91 -9.06 -1.68
N GLY A 226 10.34 -9.76 -2.64
CA GLY A 226 10.58 -9.50 -4.06
C GLY A 226 10.30 -10.71 -4.92
N SER A 227 11.06 -10.86 -6.00
CA SER A 227 10.82 -11.86 -7.05
C SER A 227 9.35 -11.84 -7.51
N PHE A 228 8.80 -10.63 -7.72
CA PHE A 228 7.37 -10.44 -7.93
C PHE A 228 6.95 -10.63 -9.39
N ASP A 229 7.08 -11.85 -9.89
CA ASP A 229 6.73 -12.22 -11.27
C ASP A 229 5.26 -12.67 -11.39
N SER A 230 4.90 -13.25 -12.54
CA SER A 230 3.56 -13.79 -12.81
C SER A 230 3.05 -14.82 -11.80
N GLY A 231 3.93 -15.48 -11.03
CA GLY A 231 3.58 -16.43 -9.97
C GLY A 231 3.19 -15.76 -8.64
N GLY A 232 3.53 -14.49 -8.45
CA GLY A 232 3.17 -13.68 -7.29
C GLY A 232 4.38 -13.27 -6.44
N LEU A 233 4.13 -12.41 -5.45
CA LEU A 233 5.16 -11.84 -4.58
C LEU A 233 5.71 -12.91 -3.65
N THR A 234 7.04 -13.02 -3.58
CA THR A 234 7.72 -13.97 -2.70
C THR A 234 8.25 -13.27 -1.44
N VAL A 235 8.00 -13.91 -0.30
CA VAL A 235 8.64 -13.58 0.99
C VAL A 235 9.52 -14.75 1.38
N TYR A 236 10.81 -14.50 1.53
CA TYR A 236 11.82 -15.52 1.80
C TYR A 236 12.76 -15.08 2.93
N SER A 237 13.64 -15.96 3.38
CA SER A 237 14.70 -15.60 4.32
C SER A 237 16.08 -16.05 3.86
N PHE A 238 17.07 -15.19 4.11
CA PHE A 238 18.48 -15.41 3.78
C PHE A 238 19.34 -14.99 4.97
N ARG A 239 20.45 -15.68 5.18
CA ARG A 239 21.39 -15.35 6.25
C ARG A 239 22.15 -14.07 5.93
N ASP A 240 22.68 -13.42 6.96
CA ASP A 240 23.43 -12.17 6.82
C ASP A 240 24.71 -12.35 5.97
N ASP A 241 25.30 -13.54 5.94
CA ASP A 241 26.50 -13.89 5.17
C ASP A 241 26.21 -14.30 3.71
N ASP A 242 24.94 -14.50 3.33
CA ASP A 242 24.54 -14.82 1.96
C ASP A 242 24.84 -13.65 1.02
N ARG A 243 25.53 -13.97 -0.10
CA ARG A 243 26.05 -13.03 -1.11
C ARG A 243 25.52 -13.33 -2.52
N PHE A 244 24.26 -13.71 -2.65
CA PHE A 244 23.67 -13.99 -3.96
C PHE A 244 23.56 -12.73 -4.82
N ASP A 245 23.66 -12.89 -6.14
CA ASP A 245 23.55 -11.81 -7.13
C ASP A 245 22.10 -11.31 -7.31
N ASN A 246 21.12 -12.11 -6.91
CA ASN A 246 19.69 -11.80 -6.93
C ASN A 246 19.16 -11.26 -5.58
N ILE A 247 20.03 -10.84 -4.65
CA ILE A 247 19.65 -10.22 -3.37
C ILE A 247 20.33 -8.88 -3.22
N GLY A 248 19.55 -7.81 -3.20
CA GLY A 248 20.02 -6.48 -2.80
C GLY A 248 19.33 -6.01 -1.52
N VAL A 249 19.68 -4.82 -1.05
CA VAL A 249 19.05 -4.22 0.14
C VAL A 249 17.96 -3.22 -0.26
N SER A 250 16.83 -3.29 0.44
CA SER A 250 15.76 -2.28 0.32
C SER A 250 16.17 -0.98 1.00
N SER A 251 15.53 0.13 0.64
CA SER A 251 15.80 1.42 1.26
C SER A 251 14.56 2.31 1.33
N SER A 252 14.42 3.05 2.42
CA SER A 252 13.49 4.16 2.57
C SER A 252 14.19 5.38 3.15
N ARG A 253 13.67 6.58 2.85
CA ARG A 253 14.16 7.81 3.47
C ARG A 253 13.67 7.95 4.90
N LYS A 254 14.57 8.33 5.80
CA LYS A 254 14.24 8.75 7.17
C LYS A 254 13.51 10.09 7.14
N PHE A 255 12.63 10.29 8.11
CA PHE A 255 12.17 11.62 8.49
C PHE A 255 13.30 12.27 9.32
N ASN A 256 13.76 13.46 8.92
CA ASN A 256 14.67 14.27 9.72
C ASN A 256 13.91 15.49 10.23
#